data_AF-A0A921KPP0-F1
#
_entry.id   AF-A0A921KPP0-F1
#
_cell.length_a   1.000
_cell.length_b   1.000
_cell.length_c   1.000
_cell.angle_alpha   90.00
_cell.angle_beta   90.00
_cell.angle_gamma   90.00
#
_symmetry.space_group_name_H-M   'P 1'
#
loop_
_entity.id
_entity.type
_entity.pdbx_description
1 polymer ?
#
loop_
_entity_poly.entity_id
_entity_poly.type
_entity_poly.pdbx_seq_one_letter_code
_entity_poly.pdbx_strand_id
1 'polypeptide(L)'
;MSPSLRGAEHLVGAPRARFAMHFPLLLWATLWLVPLLLAALVVATGSPGAAVIGLVLVWLLASLPLTWFLRRHRMILTDRAIVMGPFVPGVAPDVLFYADIDTSTIRTWSNLRAYLRASGTSAFTSGEMITPLSRLGVTFRAGRSGRLKDGRLVEDDLVASLGSGTIVMFALSGSAERFIGALTPLLVAAQVPGAADVPRTALPPGRLSGQKGSHRTEIPGWPAPRQGERFEDLPPEVQEGIRRRMSKG
;
A
#
# COMPACT_ATOMS: atom_id res chain seq x y z
N MET A 1 5.24 20.25 4.92
CA MET A 1 4.28 19.16 5.25
C MET A 1 3.28 18.99 4.11
N SER A 2 2.52 17.88 4.06
CA SER A 2 1.52 17.65 3.00
C SER A 2 0.24 18.45 3.24
N PRO A 3 -0.39 19.04 2.21
CA PRO A 3 -1.71 19.66 2.34
C PRO A 3 -2.76 18.71 2.92
N SER A 4 -2.68 17.42 2.56
CA SER A 4 -3.60 16.36 3.01
C SER A 4 -3.48 15.96 4.49
N LEU A 5 -2.50 16.51 5.23
CA LEU A 5 -2.34 16.28 6.67
C LEU A 5 -2.66 17.50 7.53
N ARG A 6 -3.00 18.64 6.91
CA ARG A 6 -3.37 19.84 7.66
C ARG A 6 -4.61 19.55 8.50
N GLY A 7 -4.54 19.86 9.79
CA GLY A 7 -5.63 19.62 10.75
C GLY A 7 -5.56 18.28 11.48
N ALA A 8 -4.81 17.29 10.99
CA ALA A 8 -4.63 16.00 11.68
C ALA A 8 -3.24 15.84 12.32
N GLU A 9 -2.46 16.91 12.34
CA GLU A 9 -1.09 16.95 12.88
C GLU A 9 -1.05 16.55 14.36
N HIS A 10 -2.09 16.86 15.11
CA HIS A 10 -2.23 16.44 16.51
C HIS A 10 -2.46 14.93 16.68
N LEU A 11 -2.92 14.22 15.64
CA LEU A 11 -3.20 12.78 15.68
C LEU A 11 -2.00 11.96 15.22
N VAL A 12 -1.47 12.28 14.03
CA VAL A 12 -0.37 11.52 13.44
C VAL A 12 0.99 12.03 13.90
N GLY A 13 1.08 13.28 14.38
CA GLY A 13 2.31 13.92 14.86
C GLY A 13 3.36 14.18 13.77
N ALA A 14 4.62 14.37 14.17
CA ALA A 14 5.66 14.93 13.30
C ALA A 14 6.28 13.88 12.36
N PRO A 15 6.56 14.22 11.08
CA PRO A 15 7.18 13.29 10.14
C PRO A 15 8.65 13.01 10.50
N ARG A 16 9.02 11.73 10.55
CA ARG A 16 10.36 11.23 10.94
C ARG A 16 11.11 10.60 9.77
N ALA A 17 10.41 9.84 8.93
CA ALA A 17 10.99 9.27 7.71
C ALA A 17 9.99 9.30 6.55
N ARG A 18 10.52 9.31 5.32
CA ARG A 18 9.72 9.32 4.09
C ARG A 18 10.25 8.31 3.10
N PHE A 19 9.33 7.54 2.53
CA PHE A 19 9.61 6.54 1.50
C PHE A 19 8.73 6.86 0.29
N ALA A 20 9.35 7.04 -0.88
CA ALA A 20 8.59 7.16 -2.12
C ALA A 20 8.04 5.80 -2.50
N MET A 21 6.85 5.73 -3.09
CA MET A 21 6.42 4.47 -3.69
C MET A 21 7.28 4.17 -4.93
N HIS A 22 7.76 2.94 -5.05
CA HIS A 22 8.45 2.51 -6.27
C HIS A 22 7.40 2.27 -7.35
N PHE A 23 7.48 2.94 -8.49
CA PHE A 23 6.66 2.63 -9.66
C PHE A 23 7.53 1.98 -10.73
N PRO A 24 7.02 0.97 -11.46
CA PRO A 24 7.84 0.23 -12.39
C PRO A 24 8.32 1.13 -13.54
N LEU A 25 9.55 0.94 -14.02
CA LEU A 25 10.11 1.71 -15.14
C LEU A 25 9.19 1.66 -16.37
N LEU A 26 8.56 0.51 -16.60
CA LEU A 26 7.60 0.33 -17.69
C LEU A 26 6.42 1.31 -17.60
N LEU A 27 5.87 1.57 -16.40
CA LEU A 27 4.78 2.54 -16.23
C LEU A 27 5.24 3.94 -16.66
N TRP A 28 6.45 4.33 -16.25
CA TRP A 28 7.04 5.60 -16.70
C TRP A 28 7.28 5.61 -18.20
N ALA A 29 7.83 4.54 -18.76
CA ALA A 29 8.08 4.42 -20.19
C ALA A 29 6.76 4.54 -20.99
N THR A 30 5.71 3.83 -20.59
CA THR A 30 4.38 3.91 -21.22
C THR A 30 3.80 5.32 -21.16
N LEU A 31 3.88 5.98 -19.99
CA LEU A 31 3.38 7.34 -19.78
C LEU A 31 4.00 8.37 -20.73
N TRP A 32 5.26 8.19 -21.09
CA TRP A 32 6.03 9.14 -21.90
C TRP A 32 6.18 8.71 -23.37
N LEU A 33 6.20 7.40 -23.67
CA LEU A 33 6.34 6.85 -25.03
C LEU A 33 5.02 6.73 -25.79
N VAL A 34 3.91 6.39 -25.13
CA VAL A 34 2.61 6.28 -25.82
C VAL A 34 2.21 7.59 -26.52
N PRO A 35 2.35 8.77 -25.89
CA PRO A 35 2.09 10.04 -26.57
C PRO A 35 2.96 10.24 -27.82
N LEU A 36 4.24 9.84 -27.76
CA LEU A 36 5.17 9.94 -28.90
C LEU A 36 4.77 9.01 -30.05
N LEU A 37 4.34 7.78 -29.74
CA LEU A 37 3.83 6.85 -30.75
C LEU A 37 2.56 7.38 -31.42
N LEU A 38 1.64 7.97 -30.65
CA LEU A 38 0.44 8.61 -31.19
C LEU A 38 0.80 9.80 -32.09
N ALA A 39 1.74 10.65 -31.68
CA ALA A 39 2.19 11.76 -32.49
C ALA A 39 2.85 11.30 -33.79
N ALA A 40 3.69 10.25 -33.75
CA ALA A 40 4.31 9.69 -34.94
C ALA A 40 3.27 9.18 -35.97
N LEU A 41 2.19 8.55 -35.49
CA LEU A 41 1.08 8.12 -36.35
C LEU A 41 0.35 9.31 -37.00
N VAL A 42 0.16 10.42 -36.29
CA VAL A 42 -0.47 11.63 -36.83
C VAL A 42 0.47 12.40 -37.79
N VAL A 43 1.78 12.36 -37.57
CA VAL A 43 2.73 12.90 -38.56
C VAL A 43 2.67 12.09 -39.86
N ALA A 44 2.53 10.77 -39.77
CA ALA A 44 2.42 9.90 -40.94
C ALA A 44 1.16 10.18 -41.80
N THR A 45 0.11 10.79 -41.24
CA THR A 45 -1.08 11.22 -42.00
C THR A 45 -0.93 12.60 -42.67
N GLY A 46 0.26 13.21 -42.60
CA GLY A 46 0.58 14.44 -43.32
C GLY A 46 0.22 15.74 -42.61
N SER A 47 -0.11 15.71 -41.31
CA SER A 47 -0.42 16.91 -40.52
C SER A 47 0.51 17.09 -39.32
N PRO A 48 1.74 17.62 -39.53
CA PRO A 48 2.72 17.82 -38.46
C PRO A 48 2.21 18.76 -37.36
N GLY A 49 1.46 19.80 -37.73
CA GLY A 49 0.88 20.76 -36.79
C GLY A 49 -0.15 20.10 -35.85
N ALA A 50 -1.05 19.27 -36.39
CA ALA A 50 -2.01 18.53 -35.59
C ALA A 50 -1.33 17.52 -34.65
N ALA A 51 -0.24 16.88 -35.10
CA ALA A 51 0.54 15.97 -34.27
C ALA A 51 1.18 16.67 -33.07
N VAL A 52 1.77 17.85 -33.28
CA VAL A 52 2.39 18.64 -32.19
C VAL A 52 1.33 19.10 -31.20
N ILE A 53 0.21 19.65 -31.67
CA ILE A 53 -0.89 20.09 -30.80
C ILE A 53 -1.45 18.90 -30.00
N GLY A 54 -1.69 17.77 -30.67
CA GLY A 54 -2.17 16.54 -30.03
C GLY A 54 -1.20 16.01 -28.97
N LEU A 55 0.10 15.98 -29.27
CA LEU A 55 1.15 15.58 -28.31
C LEU A 55 1.15 16.48 -27.07
N VAL A 56 1.14 17.81 -27.27
CA VAL A 56 1.13 18.80 -26.20
C VAL A 56 -0.13 18.62 -25.32
N LEU A 57 -1.30 18.43 -25.93
CA LEU A 57 -2.54 18.18 -25.20
C LEU A 57 -2.48 16.87 -24.40
N VAL A 58 -2.03 15.77 -24.99
CA VAL A 58 -1.91 14.48 -24.29
C VAL A 58 -0.94 14.59 -23.11
N TRP A 59 0.19 15.28 -23.27
CA TRP A 59 1.11 15.51 -22.17
C TRP A 59 0.52 16.39 -21.07
N LEU A 60 -0.11 17.51 -21.42
CA LEU A 60 -0.70 18.43 -20.44
C LEU A 60 -1.89 17.81 -19.70
N LEU A 61 -2.73 17.02 -20.38
CA LEU A 61 -3.99 16.52 -19.83
C LEU A 61 -3.88 15.13 -19.20
N ALA A 62 -2.92 14.30 -19.61
CA ALA A 62 -2.78 12.93 -19.10
C ALA A 62 -1.41 12.67 -18.48
N SER A 63 -0.32 12.78 -19.25
CA SER A 63 0.99 12.31 -18.81
C SER A 63 1.56 13.13 -17.63
N LEU A 64 1.44 14.46 -17.67
CA LEU A 64 1.92 15.34 -16.61
C LEU A 64 1.09 15.22 -15.33
N PRO A 65 -0.26 15.29 -15.36
CA PRO A 65 -1.08 15.08 -14.17
C PRO A 65 -0.85 13.70 -13.54
N LEU A 66 -0.77 12.64 -14.36
CA LEU A 66 -0.54 11.29 -13.85
C LEU A 66 0.87 11.14 -13.29
N THR A 67 1.89 11.70 -13.94
CA THR A 67 3.25 11.74 -13.41
C THR A 67 3.32 12.48 -12.08
N TRP A 68 2.65 13.62 -11.97
CA TRP A 68 2.56 14.39 -10.74
C TRP A 68 1.85 13.58 -9.63
N PHE A 69 0.73 12.93 -9.95
CA PHE A 69 -0.05 12.11 -9.02
C PHE A 69 0.75 10.90 -8.50
N LEU A 70 1.41 10.17 -9.40
CA LEU A 70 2.25 9.03 -9.03
C LEU A 70 3.42 9.47 -8.15
N ARG A 71 4.10 10.58 -8.48
CA ARG A 71 5.19 11.12 -7.63
C ARG A 71 4.74 11.57 -6.24
N ARG A 72 3.45 11.84 -6.05
CA ARG A 72 2.87 12.25 -4.76
C ARG A 72 2.51 11.07 -3.86
N HIS A 73 2.54 9.84 -4.38
CA HIS A 73 2.37 8.65 -3.58
C HIS A 73 3.61 8.37 -2.74
N ARG A 74 3.43 8.32 -1.43
CA ARG A 74 4.51 8.07 -0.49
C ARG A 74 3.98 7.37 0.74
N MET A 75 4.92 6.87 1.53
CA MET A 75 4.73 6.46 2.90
C MET A 75 5.52 7.43 3.78
N ILE A 76 4.91 7.87 4.86
CA ILE A 76 5.52 8.75 5.86
C ILE A 76 5.42 8.02 7.18
N LEU A 77 6.57 7.78 7.81
CA LEU A 77 6.63 7.39 9.21
C LEU A 77 6.62 8.66 10.03
N THR A 78 5.64 8.81 10.90
CA THR A 78 5.57 9.90 11.87
C THR A 78 6.00 9.39 13.25
N ASP A 79 5.92 10.21 14.28
CA ASP A 79 6.15 9.78 15.67
C ASP A 79 5.01 8.92 16.24
N ARG A 80 3.80 8.97 15.66
CA ARG A 80 2.62 8.23 16.17
C ARG A 80 2.01 7.21 15.20
N ALA A 81 2.32 7.31 13.90
CA ALA A 81 1.64 6.52 12.88
C ALA A 81 2.48 6.26 11.62
N ILE A 82 2.04 5.30 10.83
CA ILE A 82 2.39 5.13 9.43
C ILE A 82 1.28 5.77 8.60
N VAL A 83 1.63 6.74 7.78
CA VAL A 83 0.69 7.46 6.90
C VAL A 83 1.04 7.17 5.45
N MET A 84 0.06 6.73 4.67
CA MET A 84 0.24 6.24 3.31
C MET A 84 -0.79 6.83 2.36
N GLY A 85 -0.44 6.92 1.07
CA GLY A 85 -1.40 7.21 0.02
C GLY A 85 -0.97 8.34 -0.93
N PRO A 86 -1.85 8.74 -1.86
CA PRO A 86 -1.68 9.92 -2.69
C PRO A 86 -1.80 11.16 -1.81
N PHE A 87 -0.67 11.80 -1.50
CA PHE A 87 -0.67 13.04 -0.73
C PHE A 87 -1.07 14.25 -1.61
N VAL A 88 -2.29 14.20 -2.13
CA VAL A 88 -2.93 15.18 -3.01
C VAL A 88 -4.13 15.83 -2.31
N PRO A 89 -4.51 17.07 -2.66
CA PRO A 89 -5.70 17.70 -2.10
C PRO A 89 -6.96 16.86 -2.36
N GLY A 90 -7.84 16.74 -1.36
CA GLY A 90 -9.11 16.04 -1.48
C GLY A 90 -9.06 14.51 -1.37
N VAL A 91 -7.88 13.90 -1.27
CA VAL A 91 -7.74 12.45 -1.04
C VAL A 91 -7.24 12.18 0.39
N ALA A 92 -8.03 11.42 1.13
CA ALA A 92 -7.73 11.01 2.49
C ALA A 92 -6.60 9.95 2.48
N PRO A 93 -5.47 10.18 3.19
CA PRO A 93 -4.44 9.17 3.32
C PRO A 93 -4.89 8.04 4.25
N ASP A 94 -4.35 6.85 4.03
CA ASP A 94 -4.48 5.73 4.94
C ASP A 94 -3.54 5.95 6.14
N VAL A 95 -4.02 5.66 7.34
CA VAL A 95 -3.28 5.84 8.60
C VAL A 95 -3.33 4.55 9.41
N LEU A 96 -2.17 4.15 9.92
CA LEU A 96 -2.01 3.06 10.88
C LEU A 96 -1.27 3.55 12.11
N PHE A 97 -1.91 3.54 13.26
CA PHE A 97 -1.28 3.95 14.51
C PHE A 97 -0.35 2.86 15.03
N TYR A 98 0.77 3.26 15.63
CA TYR A 98 1.73 2.30 16.18
C TYR A 98 1.13 1.41 17.28
N ALA A 99 0.19 1.94 18.06
CA ALA A 99 -0.50 1.21 19.11
C ALA A 99 -1.33 0.02 18.58
N ASP A 100 -1.73 0.05 17.30
CA ASP A 100 -2.52 -1.01 16.69
C ASP A 100 -1.66 -2.07 15.98
N ILE A 101 -0.33 -1.91 15.93
CA ILE A 101 0.58 -2.83 15.23
C ILE A 101 1.04 -3.95 16.16
N ASP A 102 0.85 -5.19 15.72
CA ASP A 102 1.44 -6.36 16.38
C ASP A 102 2.88 -6.56 15.91
N THR A 103 3.84 -6.15 16.75
CA THR A 103 5.28 -6.22 16.46
C THR A 103 5.79 -7.63 16.21
N SER A 104 5.15 -8.64 16.83
CA SER A 104 5.55 -10.04 16.69
C SER A 104 5.37 -10.55 15.25
N THR A 105 4.49 -9.89 14.48
CA THR A 105 4.12 -10.24 13.12
C THR A 105 4.91 -9.49 12.04
N ILE A 106 5.71 -8.49 12.43
CA ILE A 106 6.47 -7.69 11.46
C ILE A 106 7.53 -8.55 10.78
N ARG A 107 7.39 -8.74 9.46
CA ARG A 107 8.36 -9.48 8.63
C ARG A 107 8.67 -8.71 7.35
N THR A 108 9.91 -8.83 6.88
CA THR A 108 10.31 -8.34 5.55
C THR A 108 10.57 -9.51 4.61
N TRP A 109 10.30 -9.31 3.32
CA TRP A 109 10.29 -10.36 2.30
C TRP A 109 10.99 -9.90 1.03
N SER A 110 11.80 -10.77 0.44
CA SER A 110 12.54 -10.54 -0.80
C SER A 110 11.79 -10.87 -2.10
N ASN A 111 10.58 -11.44 -1.98
CA ASN A 111 9.79 -11.88 -3.13
C ASN A 111 8.27 -11.76 -2.95
N LEU A 112 7.80 -10.89 -2.05
CA LEU A 112 6.36 -10.76 -1.71
C LEU A 112 5.48 -10.54 -2.95
N ARG A 113 5.92 -9.72 -3.92
CA ARG A 113 5.15 -9.51 -5.15
C ARG A 113 5.12 -10.75 -6.05
N ALA A 114 6.26 -11.42 -6.23
CA ALA A 114 6.32 -12.64 -7.01
C ALA A 114 5.39 -13.71 -6.42
N TYR A 115 5.34 -13.78 -5.08
CA TYR A 115 4.40 -14.59 -4.35
C TYR A 115 2.94 -14.24 -4.65
N LEU A 116 2.52 -12.98 -4.43
CA LEU A 116 1.13 -12.55 -4.64
C LEU A 116 0.64 -12.79 -6.08
N ARG A 117 1.53 -12.62 -7.06
CA ARG A 117 1.23 -12.94 -8.46
C ARG A 117 1.01 -14.44 -8.65
N ALA A 118 1.90 -15.28 -8.12
CA ALA A 118 1.77 -16.74 -8.24
C ALA A 118 0.58 -17.30 -7.47
N SER A 119 0.24 -16.73 -6.32
CA SER A 119 -0.87 -17.20 -5.48
C SER A 119 -2.25 -16.76 -5.99
N GLY A 120 -2.31 -15.87 -6.99
CA GLY A 120 -3.57 -15.28 -7.46
C GLY A 120 -4.27 -14.43 -6.39
N THR A 121 -3.54 -14.00 -5.37
CA THR A 121 -4.07 -13.22 -4.25
C THR A 121 -3.95 -11.74 -4.62
N SER A 122 -5.07 -11.09 -4.92
CA SER A 122 -5.13 -9.63 -4.81
C SER A 122 -4.79 -9.30 -3.36
N ALA A 123 -3.90 -8.34 -3.12
CA ALA A 123 -3.52 -7.95 -1.77
C ALA A 123 -4.80 -7.66 -0.98
N PHE A 124 -5.20 -8.59 -0.10
CA PHE A 124 -6.36 -8.40 0.75
C PHE A 124 -5.93 -7.33 1.75
N THR A 125 -6.46 -6.13 1.54
CA THR A 125 -6.54 -4.97 2.44
C THR A 125 -5.32 -4.04 2.64
N SER A 126 -5.69 -2.75 2.55
CA SER A 126 -4.99 -1.47 2.70
C SER A 126 -3.71 -1.24 1.88
N GLY A 127 -3.90 -0.52 0.76
CA GLY A 127 -2.85 0.11 -0.02
C GLY A 127 -2.48 -0.70 -1.26
N GLU A 128 -2.99 -0.29 -2.42
CA GLU A 128 -2.44 -0.62 -3.74
C GLU A 128 -0.99 -0.11 -3.88
N MET A 129 -0.08 -0.61 -3.07
CA MET A 129 1.29 -0.12 -2.94
C MET A 129 2.31 -1.17 -3.33
N ILE A 130 1.89 -2.40 -3.63
CA ILE A 130 2.77 -3.45 -4.13
C ILE A 130 2.88 -3.33 -5.65
N THR A 131 3.85 -2.55 -6.11
CA THR A 131 4.03 -2.32 -7.54
C THR A 131 4.70 -3.49 -8.25
N PRO A 132 4.47 -3.66 -9.58
CA PRO A 132 4.91 -4.84 -10.34
C PRO A 132 6.40 -5.20 -10.29
N LEU A 133 7.29 -4.25 -10.01
CA LEU A 133 8.76 -4.46 -9.98
C LEU A 133 9.35 -4.43 -8.57
N SER A 134 8.53 -4.28 -7.54
CA SER A 134 9.01 -4.25 -6.17
C SER A 134 9.51 -5.62 -5.74
N ARG A 135 10.81 -5.69 -5.42
CA ARG A 135 11.46 -6.92 -4.92
C ARG A 135 11.18 -7.12 -3.44
N LEU A 136 11.23 -6.04 -2.65
CA LEU A 136 11.06 -6.10 -1.21
C LEU A 136 9.64 -5.74 -0.77
N GLY A 137 9.15 -6.44 0.25
CA GLY A 137 7.87 -6.17 0.87
C GLY A 137 7.91 -6.32 2.38
N VAL A 138 6.94 -5.73 3.06
CA VAL A 138 6.75 -5.84 4.51
C VAL A 138 5.34 -6.32 4.78
N THR A 139 5.20 -7.16 5.79
CA THR A 139 3.91 -7.59 6.31
C THR A 139 3.87 -7.41 7.81
N PHE A 140 2.73 -6.98 8.33
CA PHE A 140 2.41 -7.06 9.76
C PHE A 140 0.91 -7.01 9.95
N ARG A 141 0.46 -7.43 11.12
CA ARG A 141 -0.93 -7.33 11.53
C ARG A 141 -1.19 -5.99 12.19
N ALA A 142 -2.28 -5.33 11.79
CA ALA A 142 -2.78 -4.12 12.44
C ALA A 142 -4.21 -4.35 12.92
N GLY A 143 -4.48 -4.04 14.19
CA GLY A 143 -5.82 -4.13 14.79
C GLY A 143 -6.83 -3.20 14.12
N ARG A 144 -6.38 -2.00 13.73
CA ARG A 144 -7.19 -1.00 13.04
C ARG A 144 -6.39 -0.38 11.90
N SER A 145 -7.06 -0.14 10.79
CA SER A 145 -6.55 0.65 9.66
C SER A 145 -7.70 1.41 9.03
N GLY A 146 -7.46 2.63 8.58
CA GLY A 146 -8.51 3.44 7.99
C GLY A 146 -8.00 4.68 7.28
N ARG A 147 -8.93 5.43 6.71
CA ARG A 147 -8.67 6.69 6.03
C ARG A 147 -8.86 7.85 6.99
N LEU A 148 -7.92 8.79 6.97
CA LEU A 148 -8.03 10.02 7.73
C LEU A 148 -8.90 11.03 6.99
N LYS A 149 -10.15 11.18 7.42
CA LYS A 149 -11.13 12.10 6.82
C LYS A 149 -11.60 13.08 7.88
N ASP A 150 -11.53 14.38 7.58
CA ASP A 150 -11.99 15.46 8.47
C ASP A 150 -11.43 15.38 9.90
N GLY A 151 -10.17 14.94 10.04
CA GLY A 151 -9.50 14.79 11.34
C GLY A 151 -9.98 13.57 12.14
N ARG A 152 -10.66 12.60 11.54
CA ARG A 152 -11.07 11.34 12.18
C ARG A 152 -10.60 10.15 11.35
N LEU A 153 -10.28 9.04 12.03
CA LEU A 153 -10.03 7.77 11.37
C LEU A 153 -11.38 7.16 10.98
N VAL A 154 -11.62 7.00 9.69
CA VAL A 154 -12.73 6.21 9.15
C VAL A 154 -12.18 4.82 8.88
N GLU A 155 -12.48 3.88 9.76
CA GLU A 155 -12.04 2.48 9.65
C GLU A 155 -12.63 1.83 8.39
N ASP A 156 -11.89 0.91 7.81
CA ASP A 156 -12.39 0.09 6.71
C ASP A 156 -13.37 -0.95 7.28
N ASP A 157 -14.65 -0.88 6.90
CA ASP A 157 -15.72 -1.76 7.41
C ASP A 157 -15.36 -3.25 7.31
N LEU A 158 -14.57 -3.63 6.29
CA LEU A 158 -14.09 -5.00 6.14
C LEU A 158 -13.13 -5.37 7.28
N VAL A 159 -12.20 -4.48 7.62
CA VAL A 159 -11.22 -4.67 8.71
C VAL A 159 -11.92 -4.69 10.06
N ALA A 160 -12.89 -3.80 10.27
CA ALA A 160 -13.71 -3.76 11.48
C ALA A 160 -14.54 -5.04 11.67
N SER A 161 -15.15 -5.55 10.59
CA SER A 161 -16.00 -6.75 10.62
C SER A 161 -15.23 -8.06 10.88
N LEU A 162 -13.94 -8.12 10.55
CA LEU A 162 -13.12 -9.32 10.73
C LEU A 162 -12.70 -9.56 12.19
N GLY A 163 -12.94 -8.60 13.09
CA GLY A 163 -12.79 -8.71 14.56
C GLY A 163 -11.38 -9.06 15.05
N SER A 164 -10.44 -9.27 14.13
CA SER A 164 -9.12 -9.80 14.38
C SER A 164 -8.23 -9.16 13.33
N GLY A 165 -7.37 -8.25 13.75
CA GLY A 165 -6.66 -7.28 12.90
C GLY A 165 -6.19 -7.80 11.54
N THR A 166 -6.12 -6.89 10.58
CA THR A 166 -5.81 -7.19 9.18
C THR A 166 -4.32 -7.28 8.92
N ILE A 167 -3.92 -8.17 8.02
CA ILE A 167 -2.56 -8.12 7.46
C ILE A 167 -2.42 -6.95 6.52
N VAL A 168 -1.52 -6.05 6.88
CA VAL A 168 -1.09 -4.91 6.10
C VAL A 168 0.14 -5.33 5.32
N MET A 169 0.10 -5.12 4.00
CA MET A 169 1.19 -5.45 3.10
C MET A 169 1.55 -4.26 2.24
N PHE A 170 2.84 -3.94 2.12
CA PHE A 170 3.29 -2.96 1.13
C PHE A 170 4.67 -3.31 0.60
N ALA A 171 4.96 -2.79 -0.60
CA ALA A 171 6.29 -2.86 -1.17
C ALA A 171 7.19 -1.78 -0.58
N LEU A 172 8.45 -2.15 -0.34
CA LEU A 172 9.50 -1.19 0.01
C LEU A 172 10.24 -0.73 -1.23
N SER A 173 10.40 0.59 -1.36
CA SER A 173 11.42 1.16 -2.23
C SER A 173 12.73 1.27 -1.45
N GLY A 174 13.79 0.63 -1.92
CA GLY A 174 15.10 0.65 -1.27
C GLY A 174 15.32 -0.53 -0.34
N SER A 175 15.87 -0.29 0.85
CA SER A 175 16.39 -1.33 1.76
C SER A 175 15.43 -1.64 2.90
N ALA A 176 15.26 -2.93 3.21
CA ALA A 176 14.49 -3.40 4.36
C ALA A 176 15.11 -2.92 5.67
N GLU A 177 16.45 -2.92 5.75
CA GLU A 177 17.22 -2.42 6.88
C GLU A 177 16.95 -0.94 7.13
N ARG A 178 16.90 -0.12 6.07
CA ARG A 178 16.56 1.31 6.19
C ARG A 178 15.14 1.51 6.70
N PHE A 179 14.19 0.71 6.22
CA PHE A 179 12.80 0.81 6.67
C PHE A 179 12.65 0.38 8.13
N ILE A 180 13.14 -0.80 8.49
CA ILE A 180 13.07 -1.34 9.85
C ILE A 180 13.87 -0.47 10.81
N GLY A 181 15.05 0.02 10.42
CA GLY A 181 15.86 0.94 11.22
C GLY A 181 15.17 2.28 11.47
N ALA A 182 14.30 2.75 10.57
CA ALA A 182 13.48 3.93 10.79
C ALA A 182 12.22 3.64 11.61
N LEU A 183 11.60 2.47 11.45
CA LEU A 183 10.36 2.08 12.13
C LEU A 183 10.57 1.71 13.60
N THR A 184 11.58 0.89 13.90
CA THR A 184 11.88 0.40 15.25
C THR A 184 11.97 1.50 16.31
N PRO A 185 12.78 2.57 16.14
CA PRO A 185 12.87 3.61 17.17
C PRO A 185 11.54 4.32 17.41
N LEU A 186 10.66 4.38 16.40
CA LEU A 186 9.33 4.99 16.51
C LEU A 186 8.36 4.08 17.27
N LEU A 187 8.40 2.77 17.01
CA LEU A 187 7.65 1.78 17.78
C LEU A 187 8.10 1.74 19.25
N VAL A 188 9.41 1.82 19.50
CA VAL A 188 9.98 1.88 20.87
C VAL A 188 9.55 3.16 21.57
N ALA A 189 9.63 4.32 20.89
CA ALA A 189 9.19 5.60 21.44
C ALA A 189 7.68 5.63 21.73
N ALA A 190 6.88 4.93 20.91
CA ALA A 190 5.45 4.73 21.13
C ALA A 190 5.12 3.63 22.16
N GLN A 191 6.14 3.07 22.82
CA GLN A 191 6.02 2.02 23.85
C GLN A 191 5.27 0.76 23.38
N VAL A 192 5.39 0.42 22.09
CA VAL A 192 4.75 -0.79 21.55
C VAL A 192 5.48 -2.03 22.10
N PRO A 193 4.76 -3.00 22.71
CA PRO A 193 5.38 -4.22 23.22
C PRO A 193 6.20 -4.95 22.15
N GLY A 194 7.37 -5.48 22.50
CA GLY A 194 8.23 -6.24 21.57
C GLY A 194 8.92 -5.39 20.48
N ALA A 195 8.75 -4.06 20.47
CA ALA A 195 9.33 -3.19 19.44
C ALA A 195 10.86 -3.31 19.32
N ALA A 196 11.57 -3.49 20.44
CA ALA A 196 13.03 -3.61 20.45
C ALA A 196 13.54 -4.87 19.71
N ASP A 197 12.73 -5.92 19.61
CA ASP A 197 13.09 -7.18 18.95
C ASP A 197 12.73 -7.20 17.45
N VAL A 198 12.07 -6.16 16.94
CA VAL A 198 11.66 -6.05 15.53
C VAL A 198 12.86 -6.19 14.57
N PRO A 199 14.04 -5.56 14.79
CA PRO A 199 15.18 -5.77 13.90
C PRO A 199 15.62 -7.25 13.82
N ARG A 200 15.56 -7.98 14.93
CA ARG A 200 15.97 -9.39 14.99
C ARG A 200 14.98 -10.31 14.28
N THR A 201 13.70 -9.97 14.32
CA THR A 201 12.62 -10.80 13.78
C THR A 201 12.24 -10.46 12.34
N ALA A 202 12.39 -9.19 11.95
CA ALA A 202 12.04 -8.70 10.62
C ALA A 202 13.19 -8.74 9.62
N LEU A 203 14.44 -8.82 10.07
CA LEU A 203 15.65 -8.87 9.23
C LEU A 203 16.50 -10.12 9.52
N PRO A 204 17.26 -10.62 8.52
CA PRO A 204 17.25 -10.22 7.11
C PRO A 204 15.93 -10.58 6.41
N PRO A 205 15.66 -10.04 5.21
CA PRO A 205 14.43 -10.36 4.48
C PRO A 205 14.29 -11.86 4.20
N GLY A 206 13.15 -12.43 4.61
CA GLY A 206 12.78 -13.81 4.30
C GLY A 206 12.44 -13.99 2.82
N ARG A 207 12.17 -15.23 2.43
CA ARG A 207 11.68 -15.57 1.08
C ARG A 207 10.49 -16.51 1.21
N LEU A 208 9.36 -16.11 0.63
CA LEU A 208 8.15 -16.93 0.56
C LEU A 208 8.35 -18.06 -0.47
N SER A 209 7.74 -19.22 -0.25
CA SER A 209 7.96 -20.40 -1.12
C SER A 209 7.40 -20.24 -2.53
N GLY A 210 6.43 -19.35 -2.73
CA GLY A 210 5.72 -19.20 -4.02
C GLY A 210 4.58 -20.18 -4.22
N GLN A 211 4.36 -21.11 -3.27
CA GLN A 211 3.26 -22.06 -3.33
C GLN A 211 1.93 -21.36 -3.05
N LYS A 212 0.90 -21.68 -3.84
CA LYS A 212 -0.44 -21.11 -3.66
C LYS A 212 -0.96 -21.46 -2.26
N GLY A 213 -1.33 -20.45 -1.48
CA GLY A 213 -1.89 -20.63 -0.14
C GLY A 213 -0.87 -20.76 1.00
N SER A 214 0.43 -20.84 0.71
CA SER A 214 1.47 -20.96 1.75
C SER A 214 1.57 -19.74 2.68
N HIS A 215 1.03 -18.58 2.29
CA HIS A 215 0.99 -17.38 3.13
C HIS A 215 0.30 -17.63 4.48
N ARG A 216 -0.65 -18.58 4.54
CA ARG A 216 -1.37 -18.92 5.78
C ARG A 216 -0.45 -19.49 6.86
N THR A 217 0.66 -20.08 6.44
CA THR A 217 1.67 -20.67 7.33
C THR A 217 2.95 -19.84 7.37
N GLU A 218 3.30 -19.16 6.27
CA GLU A 218 4.57 -18.45 6.12
C GLU A 218 4.51 -17.00 6.60
N ILE A 219 3.34 -16.33 6.54
CA ILE A 219 3.20 -14.93 6.92
C ILE A 219 2.61 -14.86 8.33
N PRO A 220 3.39 -14.47 9.36
CA PRO A 220 2.88 -14.36 10.72
C PRO A 220 1.75 -13.34 10.80
N GLY A 221 0.71 -13.65 11.57
CA GLY A 221 -0.46 -12.80 11.70
C GLY A 221 -1.43 -12.85 10.51
N TRP A 222 -1.09 -13.57 9.42
CA TRP A 222 -2.07 -13.91 8.38
C TRP A 222 -3.24 -14.57 9.07
N PRO A 223 -4.50 -14.17 8.76
CA PRO A 223 -5.64 -14.67 9.48
C PRO A 223 -5.50 -16.18 9.59
N ALA A 224 -5.31 -16.63 10.83
CA ALA A 224 -5.33 -18.03 11.15
C ALA A 224 -6.66 -18.52 10.56
N PRO A 225 -6.69 -19.57 9.74
CA PRO A 225 -7.97 -20.20 9.48
C PRO A 225 -8.52 -20.53 10.87
N ARG A 226 -9.60 -19.85 11.28
CA ARG A 226 -10.47 -20.43 12.31
C ARG A 226 -10.81 -21.79 11.72
N GLN A 227 -10.35 -22.85 12.38
CA GLN A 227 -10.83 -24.19 12.08
C GLN A 227 -12.34 -24.12 12.29
N GLY A 228 -13.09 -24.01 11.19
CA GLY A 228 -14.56 -23.91 11.21
C GLY A 228 -15.18 -22.53 10.95
N GLU A 229 -14.58 -21.63 10.16
CA GLU A 229 -15.38 -20.57 9.51
C GLU A 229 -15.70 -20.97 8.07
N ARG A 230 -16.82 -21.68 7.91
CA ARG A 230 -17.49 -21.74 6.62
C ARG A 230 -18.06 -20.35 6.34
N PHE A 231 -18.29 -20.04 5.07
CA PHE A 231 -19.00 -18.82 4.69
C PHE A 231 -20.33 -18.67 5.45
N GLU A 232 -20.94 -19.80 5.81
CA GLU A 232 -22.17 -19.90 6.62
C GLU A 232 -22.04 -19.38 8.07
N ASP A 233 -20.84 -19.32 8.63
CA ASP A 233 -20.59 -18.95 10.03
C ASP A 233 -20.30 -17.45 10.21
N LEU A 234 -20.15 -16.71 9.10
CA LEU A 234 -20.02 -15.26 9.13
C LEU A 234 -21.35 -14.63 9.55
N PRO A 235 -21.35 -13.45 10.22
CA PRO A 235 -22.58 -12.71 10.47
C PRO A 235 -23.37 -12.50 9.16
N PRO A 236 -24.71 -12.65 9.16
CA PRO A 236 -25.53 -12.62 7.95
C PRO A 236 -25.31 -11.36 7.09
N GLU A 237 -25.01 -10.24 7.75
CA GLU A 237 -24.73 -8.94 7.14
C GLU A 237 -23.46 -8.94 6.27
N VAL A 238 -22.43 -9.66 6.72
CA VAL A 238 -21.15 -9.82 6.01
C VAL A 238 -21.32 -10.76 4.81
N GLN A 239 -22.07 -11.84 4.98
CA GLN A 239 -22.39 -12.78 3.90
C GLN A 239 -23.13 -12.07 2.75
N GLU A 240 -24.14 -11.25 3.09
CA GLU A 240 -24.94 -10.51 2.12
C GLU A 240 -24.11 -9.45 1.38
N GLY A 241 -23.20 -8.78 2.08
CA GLY A 241 -22.24 -7.83 1.49
C GLY A 241 -21.31 -8.48 0.48
N ILE A 242 -20.82 -9.69 0.77
CA ILE A 242 -19.96 -10.47 -0.14
C ILE A 242 -20.76 -10.98 -1.34
N ARG A 243 -21.97 -11.53 -1.13
CA ARG A 243 -22.85 -12.03 -2.21
C ARG A 243 -23.20 -10.93 -3.22
N ARG A 244 -23.59 -9.74 -2.76
CA ARG A 244 -23.92 -8.61 -3.64
C ARG A 244 -22.74 -8.12 -4.48
N ARG A 245 -21.51 -8.28 -4.01
CA ARG A 245 -20.31 -7.91 -4.79
C ARG A 245 -19.95 -8.99 -5.81
N MET A 246 -20.13 -10.27 -5.49
CA MET A 246 -19.89 -11.36 -6.44
C MET A 246 -20.95 -11.44 -7.55
N SER A 247 -22.19 -11.00 -7.29
CA SER A 247 -23.23 -10.96 -8.34
C SER A 247 -23.14 -9.73 -9.27
N LYS A 248 -22.21 -8.80 -9.01
CA LYS A 248 -21.99 -7.59 -9.83
C LYS A 248 -20.71 -7.67 -10.68
N GLY A 249 -20.05 -8.83 -10.70
CA GLY A 249 -18.91 -9.14 -11.55
C GLY A 249 -19.33 -9.88 -12.81
#